data_AF-A9FTN7-F1
#
_entry.id   AF-A9FTN7-F1
#
_cell.length_a   1.000
_cell.length_b   1.000
_cell.length_c   1.000
_cell.angle_alpha   90.00
_cell.angle_beta   90.00
_cell.angle_gamma   90.00
#
_symmetry.space_group_name_H-M   'P 1'
#
loop_
_entity.id
_entity.type
_entity.pdbx_description
1 polymer ?
#
loop_
_entity_poly.entity_id
_entity_poly.type
_entity_poly.pdbx_seq_one_letter_code
_entity_poly.pdbx_strand_id
1 'polypeptide(L)'
;MRDSSHARSNSRATRVNCAGMFNLSKIAALRIAGVFLLASLGGCSSEASKASGASGASGASGASDDPKPPAPKSLAVVFTPKGGTFQASEPVELTVEDERAVVHFTTDGSLPTASSPVYVEPLVLTASTRVRALAVVPHAAPSGEGGNGGAGGNGGAGGNGGAGGNGGAGGNGGADSDGADLLGPIASEAYFKVAADSAEFSSELPIVVIHTFESKELDPLETEFVPATFMLLEPQDGQTKLLGRASFDGRIGIHVRGATSREFPKKQYAVEFRDDALDTDLDREFLGMPADSDWVLSDPVSFDRSLIRNALAFEMSNRIGRYAPRTSFVEVFLVDSGADVAKKSFLGFYTAIEKIKRGQARVPVAKLSADDLTEPDVTGGFLLRIDKGEDQFKAAGQDLQFVYPDPEDMLAPARRPQLDYIRGYIDDFGQAVDADDFKQPSSGKHYSSFIDQDAFIDHNIINALTKNVDGLRISTYFFKDRQGLLSAGPVWDFDRSLGTPYDERAFEPEEWKLEGSDGTDYFTEGWWGSLFRDPAFKARYKERFLALLQGELAPDKLDAMVDGLVRKAGAPAVERNFARWPDSPPLDGSHDAEVSLLKDFLRRRASWIRDELMTW
;
A
#
# COMPACT_ATOMS: atom_id res chain seq x y z
N MET A 1 -39.31 23.22 26.73
CA MET A 1 -39.05 24.39 27.60
C MET A 1 -37.57 24.73 27.52
N ARG A 2 -37.25 26.02 27.35
CA ARG A 2 -35.94 26.68 27.18
C ARG A 2 -35.36 26.76 25.77
N ASP A 3 -35.93 27.75 25.11
CA ASP A 3 -35.40 28.70 24.14
C ASP A 3 -34.13 29.44 24.64
N SER A 4 -33.16 29.75 23.78
CA SER A 4 -32.59 31.12 23.61
C SER A 4 -31.51 31.19 22.51
N SER A 5 -31.81 32.02 21.52
CA SER A 5 -30.93 32.65 20.53
C SER A 5 -29.89 33.59 21.16
N HIS A 6 -28.81 33.94 20.42
CA HIS A 6 -28.23 35.30 20.39
C HIS A 6 -27.37 35.53 19.14
N ALA A 7 -27.37 36.78 18.70
CA ALA A 7 -27.05 37.24 17.35
C ALA A 7 -25.68 37.96 17.21
N ARG A 8 -25.20 37.95 15.96
CA ARG A 8 -24.36 38.91 15.20
C ARG A 8 -23.59 40.02 15.92
N SER A 9 -22.35 40.23 15.45
CA SER A 9 -21.75 41.57 15.29
C SER A 9 -20.77 41.60 14.11
N ASN A 10 -20.93 42.63 13.26
CA ASN A 10 -20.12 43.01 12.11
C ASN A 10 -18.94 43.89 12.55
N SER A 11 -17.81 43.83 11.86
CA SER A 11 -17.00 45.04 11.61
C SER A 11 -16.33 44.98 10.24
N ARG A 12 -16.19 46.17 9.64
CA ARG A 12 -15.93 46.47 8.22
C ARG A 12 -14.59 47.20 8.10
N ALA A 13 -14.06 47.20 6.88
CA ALA A 13 -13.00 48.07 6.32
C ALA A 13 -11.56 47.65 6.70
N THR A 14 -10.59 47.61 5.78
CA THR A 14 -10.24 48.71 4.87
C THR A 14 -9.51 48.19 3.64
N ARG A 15 -9.83 48.75 2.46
CA ARG A 15 -9.12 48.57 1.19
C ARG A 15 -7.75 49.26 1.24
N VAL A 16 -6.73 48.63 0.67
CA VAL A 16 -5.59 49.33 0.07
C VAL A 16 -5.38 48.75 -1.33
N ASN A 17 -5.66 49.58 -2.34
CA ASN A 17 -5.18 49.40 -3.71
C ASN A 17 -3.70 49.79 -3.75
N CYS A 18 -2.86 48.99 -4.39
CA CYS A 18 -1.72 49.51 -5.12
C CYS A 18 -1.55 48.73 -6.43
N ALA A 19 -1.60 49.49 -7.51
CA ALA A 19 -1.46 49.06 -8.88
C ALA A 19 0.00 48.70 -9.21
N GLY A 20 0.18 47.79 -10.16
CA GLY A 20 1.47 47.47 -10.77
C GLY A 20 1.27 46.72 -12.08
N MET A 21 0.85 47.43 -13.13
CA MET A 21 0.99 46.98 -14.53
C MET A 21 2.47 47.00 -14.92
N PHE A 22 2.93 46.00 -15.68
CA PHE A 22 3.83 46.08 -16.87
C PHE A 22 4.24 44.63 -17.23
N ASN A 23 3.56 43.95 -18.16
CA ASN A 23 3.61 43.99 -19.63
C ASN A 23 4.78 43.19 -20.28
N LEU A 24 4.37 42.05 -20.89
CA LEU A 24 4.82 41.38 -22.13
C LEU A 24 6.24 41.59 -22.67
N SER A 25 6.93 40.47 -22.97
CA SER A 25 7.46 40.05 -24.30
C SER A 25 8.19 38.70 -24.18
N LYS A 26 7.67 37.57 -24.66
CA LYS A 26 7.76 36.99 -26.02
C LYS A 26 9.18 36.70 -26.53
N ILE A 27 9.57 35.41 -26.59
CA ILE A 27 10.17 34.65 -27.73
C ILE A 27 9.89 33.16 -27.39
N ALA A 28 8.95 32.39 -27.96
CA ALA A 28 8.67 31.94 -29.34
C ALA A 28 9.64 30.88 -29.90
N ALA A 29 9.15 29.62 -29.88
CA ALA A 29 9.28 28.54 -30.88
C ALA A 29 10.70 27.92 -31.14
N LEU A 30 10.88 26.67 -31.56
CA LEU A 30 9.98 25.70 -32.19
C LEU A 30 10.54 24.25 -32.08
N ARG A 31 9.58 23.33 -32.02
CA ARG A 31 9.51 21.86 -32.19
C ARG A 31 10.55 21.17 -33.11
N ILE A 32 10.74 19.87 -32.89
CA ILE A 32 10.28 18.78 -33.80
C ILE A 32 10.27 17.42 -33.06
N ALA A 33 9.29 16.60 -33.44
CA ALA A 33 8.93 15.29 -32.88
C ALA A 33 9.73 14.14 -33.52
N GLY A 34 9.68 12.97 -32.87
CA GLY A 34 10.13 11.71 -33.45
C GLY A 34 9.60 10.51 -32.67
N VAL A 35 8.40 10.06 -33.03
CA VAL A 35 7.79 8.77 -32.66
C VAL A 35 8.51 7.67 -33.45
N PHE A 36 8.80 6.51 -32.83
CA PHE A 36 8.91 5.25 -33.56
C PHE A 36 8.45 4.07 -32.71
N LEU A 37 7.60 3.24 -33.32
CA LEU A 37 7.05 1.99 -32.80
C LEU A 37 7.45 0.85 -33.76
N LEU A 38 7.57 -0.35 -33.20
CA LEU A 38 7.55 -1.70 -33.77
C LEU A 38 8.83 -2.39 -34.33
N ALA A 39 9.09 -3.51 -33.65
CA ALA A 39 9.13 -4.90 -34.15
C ALA A 39 10.48 -5.59 -34.39
N SER A 40 10.42 -6.88 -34.11
CA SER A 40 11.46 -7.87 -33.88
C SER A 40 11.92 -8.63 -35.13
N LEU A 41 13.10 -9.26 -34.99
CA LEU A 41 13.50 -10.63 -35.37
C LEU A 41 14.84 -10.70 -36.13
N GLY A 42 15.63 -11.70 -35.73
CA GLY A 42 16.51 -12.45 -36.64
C GLY A 42 18.00 -12.10 -36.57
N GLY A 43 18.77 -12.97 -35.92
CA GLY A 43 20.24 -12.94 -35.97
C GLY A 43 20.83 -13.58 -37.22
N CYS A 44 22.08 -13.25 -37.52
CA CYS A 44 23.10 -14.19 -37.99
C CYS A 44 24.46 -13.51 -38.09
N SER A 45 25.48 -14.30 -37.77
CA SER A 45 26.92 -14.04 -37.83
C SER A 45 27.46 -13.64 -39.22
N SER A 46 28.55 -12.88 -39.27
CA SER A 46 29.78 -13.32 -39.96
C SER A 46 30.93 -12.32 -39.77
N GLU A 47 32.11 -12.89 -39.55
CA GLU A 47 33.42 -12.25 -39.59
C GLU A 47 33.79 -11.81 -41.02
N ALA A 48 34.56 -10.71 -41.16
CA ALA A 48 35.53 -10.60 -42.25
C ALA A 48 36.54 -9.44 -42.04
N SER A 49 37.78 -9.87 -41.76
CA SER A 49 39.06 -9.44 -42.35
C SER A 49 39.48 -7.96 -42.42
N LYS A 50 40.67 -7.74 -41.83
CA LYS A 50 41.68 -6.72 -42.13
C LYS A 50 42.01 -6.60 -43.61
N ALA A 51 42.24 -5.37 -44.08
CA ALA A 51 43.16 -5.04 -45.16
C ALA A 51 43.92 -3.74 -44.85
N SER A 52 45.23 -3.79 -45.07
CA SER A 52 46.27 -2.81 -44.80
C SER A 52 46.45 -1.78 -45.92
N GLY A 53 46.87 -0.56 -45.56
CA GLY A 53 47.46 0.41 -46.48
C GLY A 53 48.07 1.61 -45.73
N ALA A 54 49.40 1.68 -45.68
CA ALA A 54 50.21 2.79 -45.18
C ALA A 54 50.08 4.03 -46.11
N SER A 55 50.43 5.28 -45.81
CA SER A 55 51.42 5.85 -44.88
C SER A 55 51.22 7.39 -44.81
N GLY A 56 51.59 8.00 -43.69
CA GLY A 56 52.19 9.35 -43.66
C GLY A 56 51.35 10.48 -43.06
N ALA A 57 51.64 10.83 -41.80
CA ALA A 57 52.08 12.17 -41.39
C ALA A 57 52.02 12.29 -39.85
N SER A 58 53.17 12.56 -39.27
CA SER A 58 53.42 12.83 -37.86
C SER A 58 52.67 14.08 -37.37
N GLY A 59 51.81 13.90 -36.37
CA GLY A 59 51.27 14.96 -35.53
C GLY A 59 51.27 14.46 -34.09
N ALA A 60 52.29 14.82 -33.33
CA ALA A 60 52.38 14.51 -31.91
C ALA A 60 51.37 15.39 -31.14
N SER A 61 50.31 14.78 -30.62
CA SER A 61 49.57 15.30 -29.48
C SER A 61 49.66 14.25 -28.37
N GLY A 62 50.45 14.55 -27.35
CA GLY A 62 50.49 13.75 -26.12
C GLY A 62 49.10 13.80 -25.48
N ALA A 63 48.34 12.73 -25.63
CA ALA A 63 47.23 12.44 -24.73
C ALA A 63 47.86 11.97 -23.42
N SER A 64 47.66 12.73 -22.34
CA SER A 64 47.89 12.21 -21.01
C SER A 64 46.94 11.04 -20.81
N ASP A 65 47.50 9.83 -20.69
CA ASP A 65 46.84 8.74 -19.99
C ASP A 65 46.80 9.12 -18.50
N ASP A 66 45.92 10.05 -18.15
CA ASP A 66 45.56 10.27 -16.76
C ASP A 66 44.67 9.08 -16.35
N PRO A 67 45.11 8.21 -15.43
CA PRO A 67 44.27 7.13 -14.95
C PRO A 67 43.02 7.75 -14.32
N LYS A 68 41.84 7.33 -14.79
CA LYS A 68 40.56 7.67 -14.17
C LYS A 68 40.70 7.49 -12.66
N PRO A 69 40.46 8.52 -11.83
CA PRO A 69 40.60 8.39 -10.39
C PRO A 69 39.75 7.23 -9.88
N PRO A 70 40.23 6.46 -8.88
CA PRO A 70 39.48 5.35 -8.33
C PRO A 70 38.10 5.83 -7.87
N ALA A 71 37.09 4.99 -8.08
CA ALA A 71 35.74 5.29 -7.61
C ALA A 71 35.76 5.54 -6.09
N PRO A 72 34.97 6.48 -5.56
CA PRO A 72 34.89 6.70 -4.12
C PRO A 72 34.44 5.41 -3.42
N LYS A 73 35.16 5.00 -2.37
CA LYS A 73 34.81 3.83 -1.55
C LYS A 73 33.48 4.06 -0.83
N SER A 74 32.68 3.02 -0.67
CA SER A 74 31.38 3.09 -0.01
C SER A 74 31.50 3.28 1.51
N LEU A 75 30.62 4.11 2.08
CA LEU A 75 30.43 4.28 3.53
C LEU A 75 29.23 3.48 4.07
N ALA A 76 28.59 2.65 3.25
CA ALA A 76 27.51 1.77 3.71
C ALA A 76 28.08 0.64 4.57
N VAL A 77 27.57 0.51 5.80
CA VAL A 77 27.95 -0.58 6.70
C VAL A 77 27.29 -1.88 6.24
N VAL A 78 28.06 -2.96 6.18
CA VAL A 78 27.62 -4.31 5.81
C VAL A 78 27.62 -5.20 7.06
N PHE A 79 26.52 -5.90 7.28
CA PHE A 79 26.33 -6.86 8.37
C PHE A 79 26.61 -8.29 7.88
N THR A 80 27.35 -9.07 8.67
CA THR A 80 27.58 -10.49 8.41
C THR A 80 27.37 -11.32 9.69
N PRO A 81 26.41 -12.26 9.70
CA PRO A 81 25.43 -12.53 8.65
C PRO A 81 24.41 -11.38 8.51
N LYS A 82 23.53 -11.46 7.49
CA LYS A 82 22.34 -10.62 7.43
C LYS A 82 21.36 -10.96 8.57
N GLY A 83 20.41 -10.06 8.77
CA GLY A 83 19.27 -10.20 9.65
C GLY A 83 18.51 -11.50 9.41
N GLY A 84 17.84 -11.95 10.47
CA GLY A 84 17.21 -13.25 10.50
C GLY A 84 16.96 -13.71 11.92
N THR A 85 16.85 -15.02 12.07
CA THR A 85 16.50 -15.63 13.34
C THR A 85 17.60 -16.57 13.82
N PHE A 86 17.74 -16.70 15.14
CA PHE A 86 18.75 -17.52 15.78
C PHE A 86 18.21 -18.17 17.05
N GLN A 87 18.88 -19.19 17.58
CA GLN A 87 18.42 -19.91 18.78
C GLN A 87 19.24 -19.60 20.03
N ALA A 88 20.55 -19.85 20.00
CA ALA A 88 21.42 -19.69 21.16
C ALA A 88 22.07 -18.30 21.22
N SER A 89 22.90 -18.00 20.21
CA SER A 89 23.58 -16.73 20.04
C SER A 89 23.92 -16.49 18.57
N GLU A 90 24.05 -15.24 18.17
CA GLU A 90 24.46 -14.82 16.82
C GLU A 90 25.66 -13.87 16.90
N PRO A 91 26.85 -14.26 16.39
CA PRO A 91 27.95 -13.33 16.19
C PRO A 91 27.71 -12.48 14.94
N VAL A 92 27.68 -11.17 15.09
CA VAL A 92 27.45 -10.21 14.00
C VAL A 92 28.69 -9.36 13.78
N GLU A 93 29.23 -9.43 12.57
CA GLU A 93 30.34 -8.62 12.11
C GLU A 93 29.85 -7.40 11.31
N LEU A 94 30.42 -6.23 11.59
CA LEU A 94 30.16 -4.99 10.86
C LEU A 94 31.41 -4.59 10.07
N THR A 95 31.24 -4.33 8.77
CA THR A 95 32.33 -3.93 7.88
C THR A 95 31.96 -2.72 7.04
N VAL A 96 32.96 -1.97 6.59
CA VAL A 96 32.82 -0.83 5.67
C VAL A 96 34.00 -0.85 4.69
N GLU A 97 33.77 -0.43 3.45
CA GLU A 97 34.80 -0.48 2.40
C GLU A 97 35.90 0.57 2.60
N ASP A 98 35.52 1.76 3.07
CA ASP A 98 36.48 2.83 3.39
C ASP A 98 37.21 2.57 4.71
N GLU A 99 38.46 2.15 4.61
CA GLU A 99 39.36 1.88 5.75
C GLU A 99 39.60 3.09 6.66
N ARG A 100 39.28 4.30 6.22
CA ARG A 100 39.37 5.52 7.06
C ARG A 100 38.15 5.68 7.96
N ALA A 101 37.07 4.97 7.65
CA ALA A 101 35.82 5.09 8.37
C ALA A 101 35.83 4.26 9.66
N VAL A 102 35.27 4.85 10.70
CA VAL A 102 34.98 4.21 11.98
C VAL A 102 33.52 3.83 11.99
N VAL A 103 33.20 2.57 12.30
CA VAL A 103 31.82 2.10 12.39
C VAL A 103 31.29 2.36 13.80
N HIS A 104 30.17 3.07 13.89
CA HIS A 104 29.44 3.34 15.13
C HIS A 104 28.11 2.59 15.11
N PHE A 105 27.67 2.08 16.26
CA PHE A 105 26.46 1.24 16.32
C PHE A 105 25.60 1.46 17.57
N THR A 106 24.36 0.99 17.51
CA THR A 106 23.40 0.92 18.61
C THR A 106 22.66 -0.42 18.59
N THR A 107 22.22 -0.89 19.75
CA THR A 107 21.46 -2.14 19.93
C THR A 107 20.14 -1.94 20.68
N ASP A 108 19.85 -0.71 21.08
CA ASP A 108 18.65 -0.29 21.82
C ASP A 108 17.57 0.29 20.90
N GLY A 109 17.77 0.23 19.58
CA GLY A 109 16.86 0.78 18.56
C GLY A 109 17.07 2.26 18.24
N SER A 110 17.85 3.01 19.04
CA SER A 110 18.15 4.43 18.79
C SER A 110 18.98 4.62 17.51
N LEU A 111 18.89 5.78 16.86
CA LEU A 111 19.72 6.09 15.69
C LEU A 111 21.20 6.19 16.10
N PRO A 112 22.14 5.52 15.41
CA PRO A 112 23.56 5.71 15.67
C PRO A 112 23.97 7.14 15.29
N THR A 113 24.99 7.64 15.98
CA THR A 113 25.64 8.94 15.73
C THR A 113 27.15 8.76 15.80
N ALA A 114 27.94 9.79 15.45
CA ALA A 114 29.38 9.77 15.66
C ALA A 114 29.79 9.68 17.15
N SER A 115 28.85 9.89 18.08
CA SER A 115 29.06 9.72 19.52
C SER A 115 28.65 8.33 20.04
N SER A 116 28.05 7.48 19.19
CA SER A 116 27.66 6.12 19.56
C SER A 116 28.89 5.22 19.76
N PRO A 117 28.77 4.08 20.45
CA PRO A 117 29.88 3.13 20.61
C PRO A 117 30.54 2.73 19.29
N VAL A 118 31.88 2.68 19.30
CA VAL A 118 32.68 2.23 18.16
C VAL A 118 32.69 0.70 18.12
N TYR A 119 32.44 0.14 16.94
CA TYR A 119 32.57 -1.28 16.68
C TYR A 119 34.05 -1.68 16.64
N VAL A 120 34.46 -2.61 17.50
CA VAL A 120 35.86 -3.09 17.63
C VAL A 120 36.00 -4.61 17.54
N GLU A 121 34.94 -5.36 17.84
CA GLU A 121 34.88 -6.82 17.79
C GLU A 121 33.46 -7.29 17.47
N PRO A 122 33.26 -8.52 16.98
CA PRO A 122 31.94 -9.04 16.61
C PRO A 122 30.93 -8.96 17.76
N LEU A 123 29.72 -8.50 17.47
CA LEU A 123 28.63 -8.39 18.45
C LEU A 123 28.03 -9.78 18.68
N VAL A 124 28.08 -10.29 19.91
CA VAL A 124 27.47 -11.60 20.25
C VAL A 124 26.07 -11.38 20.81
N LEU A 125 25.06 -11.49 19.95
CA LEU A 125 23.66 -11.31 20.31
C LEU A 125 23.14 -12.56 21.02
N THR A 126 22.43 -12.39 22.13
CA THR A 126 21.86 -13.48 22.94
C THR A 126 20.36 -13.31 23.22
N ALA A 127 19.77 -12.22 22.71
CA ALA A 127 18.36 -11.87 22.76
C ALA A 127 17.96 -11.19 21.44
N SER A 128 16.66 -11.16 21.14
CA SER A 128 16.13 -10.42 20.00
C SER A 128 16.65 -8.97 20.04
N THR A 129 17.32 -8.55 18.97
CA THR A 129 18.01 -7.25 18.92
C THR A 129 17.91 -6.67 17.52
N ARG A 130 17.62 -5.36 17.44
CA ARG A 130 17.82 -4.59 16.22
C ARG A 130 19.16 -3.87 16.33
N VAL A 131 20.08 -4.18 15.42
CA VAL A 131 21.39 -3.53 15.37
C VAL A 131 21.36 -2.48 14.28
N ARG A 132 21.79 -1.27 14.62
CA ARG A 132 21.84 -0.14 13.69
C ARG A 132 23.25 0.41 13.68
N ALA A 133 23.77 0.73 12.50
CA ALA A 133 25.14 1.20 12.36
C ALA A 133 25.27 2.30 11.30
N LEU A 134 26.27 3.16 11.46
CA LEU A 134 26.72 4.09 10.44
C LEU A 134 28.24 4.20 10.46
N ALA A 135 28.83 4.46 9.30
CA ALA A 135 30.27 4.70 9.19
C ALA A 135 30.57 6.21 9.24
N VAL A 136 31.62 6.61 9.96
CA VAL A 136 32.06 8.00 10.08
C VAL A 136 33.50 8.08 9.60
N VAL A 137 33.78 8.92 8.61
CA VAL A 137 35.17 9.30 8.28
C VAL A 137 35.47 10.59 9.04
N PRO A 138 36.32 10.57 10.08
CA PRO A 138 36.66 11.76 10.83
C PRO A 138 37.38 12.77 9.93
N HIS A 139 37.04 14.04 10.04
CA HIS A 139 37.85 15.07 9.40
C HIS A 139 39.24 15.14 10.07
N ALA A 140 40.30 15.18 9.27
CA ALA A 140 41.64 15.41 9.81
C ALA A 140 41.69 16.85 10.34
N ALA A 141 41.88 17.04 11.65
CA ALA A 141 42.21 18.36 12.19
C ALA A 141 43.40 18.92 11.40
N PRO A 142 43.39 20.20 10.96
CA PRO A 142 44.50 20.76 10.21
C PRO A 142 45.77 20.55 11.02
N SER A 143 46.73 19.80 10.45
CA SER A 143 48.03 19.58 11.03
C SER A 143 48.70 20.92 11.24
N GLY A 144 48.78 21.35 12.50
CA GLY A 144 49.49 22.56 12.87
C GLY A 144 50.98 22.41 12.56
N GLU A 145 51.39 22.81 11.36
CA GLU A 145 52.79 23.09 11.06
C GLU A 145 53.20 24.35 11.80
N GLY A 146 54.20 24.21 12.66
CA GLY A 146 54.84 25.32 13.36
C GLY A 146 55.50 26.29 12.37
N GLY A 147 55.12 27.56 12.46
CA GLY A 147 55.72 28.66 11.73
C GLY A 147 55.67 29.94 12.56
N ASN A 148 56.82 30.31 13.09
CA ASN A 148 57.14 31.43 13.98
C ASN A 148 56.68 32.82 13.47
N GLY A 149 56.16 33.66 14.39
CA GLY A 149 56.40 35.11 14.40
C GLY A 149 55.24 36.04 14.01
N GLY A 150 54.72 36.82 14.97
CA GLY A 150 53.93 38.03 14.68
C GLY A 150 52.99 38.45 15.80
N ALA A 151 53.46 39.32 16.69
CA ALA A 151 52.68 39.93 17.77
C ALA A 151 51.74 41.05 17.28
N GLY A 152 50.61 41.20 17.99
CA GLY A 152 49.71 42.35 17.97
C GLY A 152 48.34 42.02 17.37
N GLY A 153 47.20 42.27 17.99
CA GLY A 153 46.85 42.94 19.24
C GLY A 153 45.33 43.15 19.23
N ASN A 154 44.69 42.86 20.36
CA ASN A 154 43.45 43.45 20.88
C ASN A 154 42.13 43.39 20.05
N GLY A 155 41.21 42.53 20.52
CA GLY A 155 39.91 42.97 21.06
C GLY A 155 38.69 43.14 20.12
N GLY A 156 37.64 42.34 20.38
CA GLY A 156 36.30 42.91 20.56
C GLY A 156 35.19 42.55 19.55
N ALA A 157 34.55 41.40 19.80
CA ALA A 157 33.10 41.14 19.83
C ALA A 157 32.12 41.78 18.81
N GLY A 158 31.51 40.90 18.01
CA GLY A 158 30.10 40.89 17.58
C GLY A 158 29.78 39.43 17.22
N GLY A 159 28.59 38.85 17.35
CA GLY A 159 27.25 39.28 17.69
C GLY A 159 26.33 38.10 17.36
N ASN A 160 25.51 37.70 18.33
CA ASN A 160 24.16 37.13 18.23
C ASN A 160 23.70 36.32 16.99
N GLY A 161 23.21 35.10 17.24
CA GLY A 161 21.83 34.72 16.89
C GLY A 161 21.58 33.85 15.64
N GLY A 162 20.87 32.74 15.87
CA GLY A 162 19.57 32.53 15.21
C GLY A 162 19.49 31.55 14.02
N ALA A 163 18.91 30.39 14.32
CA ALA A 163 17.82 29.72 13.60
C ALA A 163 17.96 29.29 12.12
N GLY A 164 17.84 27.96 11.92
CA GLY A 164 16.77 27.33 11.13
C GLY A 164 16.87 27.35 9.61
N GLY A 165 16.84 26.16 8.98
CA GLY A 165 16.60 26.05 7.54
C GLY A 165 16.69 24.62 6.99
N ASN A 166 15.59 24.19 6.40
CA ASN A 166 15.27 22.89 5.78
C ASN A 166 16.07 22.58 4.48
N GLY A 167 16.15 21.31 4.05
CA GLY A 167 16.61 20.96 2.70
C GLY A 167 16.70 19.45 2.40
N GLY A 168 16.02 18.98 1.35
CA GLY A 168 16.02 17.60 0.86
C GLY A 168 17.02 17.27 -0.27
N ALA A 169 17.03 15.98 -0.61
CA ALA A 169 17.75 15.17 -1.59
C ALA A 169 18.40 15.80 -2.86
N GLY A 170 19.52 15.18 -3.29
CA GLY A 170 19.99 15.10 -4.69
C GLY A 170 21.37 15.71 -4.97
N GLY A 171 22.40 14.89 -5.23
CA GLY A 171 23.80 15.30 -5.24
C GLY A 171 24.38 15.91 -6.54
N ASN A 172 25.54 16.55 -6.41
CA ASN A 172 26.77 16.33 -7.18
C ASN A 172 27.92 17.10 -6.49
N GLY A 173 29.15 16.61 -6.59
CA GLY A 173 30.28 17.04 -5.74
C GLY A 173 30.78 18.48 -5.92
N GLY A 174 31.58 18.89 -4.92
CA GLY A 174 32.58 19.96 -5.04
C GLY A 174 32.14 21.35 -4.60
N ALA A 175 31.97 21.57 -3.29
CA ALA A 175 32.25 22.86 -2.66
C ALA A 175 32.55 22.61 -1.17
N ASP A 176 33.75 23.00 -0.74
CA ASP A 176 34.24 22.93 0.63
C ASP A 176 33.24 23.60 1.59
N SER A 177 32.70 22.81 2.53
CA SER A 177 32.05 23.33 3.73
C SER A 177 32.73 22.74 4.96
N ASP A 178 33.47 23.60 5.66
CA ASP A 178 33.69 23.61 7.11
C ASP A 178 33.68 22.26 7.85
N GLY A 179 34.85 21.62 7.94
CA GLY A 179 35.31 20.84 9.11
C GLY A 179 34.44 19.71 9.69
N ALA A 180 33.37 19.27 9.02
CA ALA A 180 32.45 18.25 9.54
C ALA A 180 32.81 16.84 9.06
N ASP A 181 32.60 15.84 9.93
CA ASP A 181 32.80 14.43 9.60
C ASP A 181 31.88 13.98 8.46
N LEU A 182 32.39 13.08 7.61
CA LEU A 182 31.60 12.46 6.55
C LEU A 182 30.86 11.24 7.11
N LEU A 183 29.52 11.30 7.07
CA LEU A 183 28.65 10.24 7.56
C LEU A 183 28.16 9.35 6.41
N GLY A 184 28.29 8.04 6.59
CA GLY A 184 27.64 7.03 5.76
C GLY A 184 26.14 6.92 6.03
N PRO A 185 25.38 6.23 5.16
CA PRO A 185 23.98 5.95 5.42
C PRO A 185 23.81 5.07 6.66
N ILE A 186 22.70 5.24 7.36
CA ILE A 186 22.32 4.34 8.46
C ILE A 186 21.91 3.00 7.84
N ALA A 187 22.54 1.93 8.30
CA ALA A 187 22.16 0.56 7.98
C ALA A 187 21.57 -0.10 9.24
N SER A 188 20.58 -0.98 9.05
CA SER A 188 19.89 -1.68 10.14
C SER A 188 19.63 -3.12 9.75
N GLU A 189 19.76 -4.03 10.71
CA GLU A 189 19.36 -5.44 10.58
C GLU A 189 18.72 -5.90 11.88
N ALA A 190 17.70 -6.74 11.77
CA ALA A 190 16.99 -7.35 12.89
C ALA A 190 17.40 -8.81 13.09
N TYR A 191 17.66 -9.18 14.34
CA TYR A 191 17.99 -10.53 14.74
C TYR A 191 17.00 -10.99 15.80
N PHE A 192 16.17 -11.99 15.49
CA PHE A 192 15.18 -12.49 16.44
C PHE A 192 15.57 -13.82 17.04
N LYS A 193 15.53 -13.90 18.36
CA LYS A 193 15.76 -15.15 19.06
C LYS A 193 14.51 -16.01 19.01
N VAL A 194 14.67 -17.28 18.66
CA VAL A 194 13.60 -18.27 18.55
C VAL A 194 13.74 -19.26 19.71
N ALA A 195 12.64 -19.47 20.43
CA ALA A 195 12.55 -20.43 21.51
C ALA A 195 12.64 -21.87 20.98
N ALA A 196 13.10 -22.80 21.83
CA ALA A 196 13.25 -24.21 21.46
C ALA A 196 11.95 -24.87 20.98
N ASP A 197 10.78 -24.40 21.42
CA ASP A 197 9.48 -24.93 21.01
C ASP A 197 9.07 -24.57 19.57
N SER A 198 9.83 -23.69 18.92
CA SER A 198 9.56 -23.17 17.56
C SER A 198 10.75 -23.28 16.62
N ALA A 199 11.91 -23.75 17.11
CA ALA A 199 13.15 -23.84 16.34
C ALA A 199 13.00 -24.70 15.06
N GLU A 200 12.19 -25.76 15.11
CA GLU A 200 11.94 -26.67 13.99
C GLU A 200 10.72 -26.26 13.14
N PHE A 201 10.12 -25.09 13.38
CA PHE A 201 8.97 -24.64 12.62
C PHE A 201 9.34 -24.44 11.15
N SER A 202 8.53 -25.00 10.25
CA SER A 202 8.65 -24.82 8.81
C SER A 202 7.28 -24.73 8.15
N SER A 203 7.26 -24.09 6.99
CA SER A 203 6.07 -23.85 6.17
C SER A 203 6.39 -23.94 4.69
N GLU A 204 5.38 -24.21 3.87
CA GLU A 204 5.45 -24.02 2.41
C GLU A 204 5.15 -22.56 2.03
N LEU A 205 4.58 -21.78 2.96
CA LEU A 205 4.31 -20.35 2.79
C LEU A 205 5.48 -19.50 3.29
N PRO A 206 5.62 -18.25 2.81
CA PRO A 206 6.45 -17.27 3.48
C PRO A 206 6.04 -17.09 4.94
N ILE A 207 7.03 -16.87 5.81
CA ILE A 207 6.82 -16.63 7.24
C ILE A 207 7.10 -15.16 7.53
N VAL A 208 6.14 -14.50 8.15
CA VAL A 208 6.25 -13.13 8.65
C VAL A 208 6.47 -13.18 10.16
N VAL A 209 7.50 -12.51 10.64
CA VAL A 209 7.75 -12.31 12.07
C VAL A 209 7.66 -10.81 12.37
N ILE A 210 6.75 -10.44 13.26
CA ILE A 210 6.57 -9.07 13.73
C ILE A 210 6.95 -9.00 15.20
N HIS A 211 7.77 -8.02 15.56
CA HIS A 211 8.25 -7.84 16.91
C HIS A 211 8.15 -6.37 17.32
N THR A 212 7.35 -6.08 18.34
CA THR A 212 7.16 -4.72 18.87
C THR A 212 8.29 -4.29 19.81
N PHE A 213 9.16 -5.23 20.19
CA PHE A 213 10.19 -5.04 21.21
C PHE A 213 9.59 -4.56 22.53
N GLU A 214 10.02 -3.40 23.02
CA GLU A 214 9.54 -2.82 24.26
C GLU A 214 8.27 -1.96 24.06
N SER A 215 7.77 -1.85 22.82
CA SER A 215 6.50 -1.18 22.58
C SER A 215 5.36 -1.99 23.18
N LYS A 216 4.30 -1.28 23.60
CA LYS A 216 3.13 -1.85 24.27
C LYS A 216 2.46 -2.95 23.44
N GLU A 217 1.71 -3.81 24.14
CA GLU A 217 0.74 -4.72 23.51
C GLU A 217 -0.21 -3.91 22.61
N LEU A 218 -0.59 -4.50 21.48
CA LEU A 218 -1.46 -3.83 20.52
C LEU A 218 -2.89 -3.78 21.07
N ASP A 219 -3.34 -2.61 21.50
CA ASP A 219 -4.73 -2.39 21.91
C ASP A 219 -5.67 -2.55 20.69
N PRO A 220 -6.66 -3.45 20.74
CA PRO A 220 -7.61 -3.65 19.64
C PRO A 220 -8.44 -2.41 19.25
N LEU A 221 -8.59 -1.44 20.17
CA LEU A 221 -9.39 -0.23 19.96
C LEU A 221 -8.56 0.95 19.47
N GLU A 222 -7.25 0.95 19.71
CA GLU A 222 -6.36 2.01 19.24
C GLU A 222 -6.09 1.91 17.73
N THR A 223 -5.95 3.07 17.11
CA THR A 223 -5.69 3.21 15.66
C THR A 223 -4.34 3.85 15.37
N GLU A 224 -3.63 4.29 16.40
CA GLU A 224 -2.29 4.84 16.25
C GLU A 224 -1.31 3.71 15.95
N PHE A 225 -0.39 3.98 15.01
CA PHE A 225 0.63 3.02 14.64
C PHE A 225 1.64 2.85 15.78
N VAL A 226 1.73 1.61 16.28
CA VAL A 226 2.78 1.19 17.21
C VAL A 226 4.05 0.86 16.41
N PRO A 227 5.22 1.40 16.76
CA PRO A 227 6.48 1.02 16.13
C PRO A 227 6.80 -0.46 16.33
N ALA A 228 7.13 -1.15 15.25
CA ALA A 228 7.55 -2.54 15.30
C ALA A 228 8.61 -2.84 14.24
N THR A 229 9.13 -4.06 14.29
CA THR A 229 10.00 -4.63 13.26
C THR A 229 9.29 -5.74 12.55
N PHE A 230 9.39 -5.72 11.23
CA PHE A 230 8.89 -6.76 10.34
C PHE A 230 10.06 -7.54 9.78
N MET A 231 9.93 -8.86 9.70
CA MET A 231 10.87 -9.76 9.05
C MET A 231 10.10 -10.72 8.17
N LEU A 232 10.55 -10.86 6.93
CA LEU A 232 10.06 -11.81 5.96
C LEU A 232 11.11 -12.90 5.71
N LEU A 233 10.68 -14.13 5.90
CA LEU A 233 11.40 -15.34 5.53
C LEU A 233 10.66 -15.94 4.34
N GLU A 234 11.36 -16.17 3.23
CA GLU A 234 10.77 -16.73 2.01
C GLU A 234 11.19 -18.18 1.78
N PRO A 235 10.39 -18.96 1.03
CA PRO A 235 10.71 -20.36 0.75
C PRO A 235 12.03 -20.51 0.00
N GLN A 236 12.87 -21.43 0.47
CA GLN A 236 14.02 -21.95 -0.24
C GLN A 236 13.75 -23.40 -0.59
N ASP A 237 13.83 -23.77 -1.87
CA ASP A 237 13.48 -25.10 -2.37
C ASP A 237 12.07 -25.58 -1.94
N GLY A 238 11.12 -24.65 -1.88
CA GLY A 238 9.72 -24.92 -1.52
C GLY A 238 9.41 -24.97 -0.03
N GLN A 239 10.40 -24.68 0.85
CA GLN A 239 10.17 -24.58 2.29
C GLN A 239 10.76 -23.31 2.89
N THR A 240 10.00 -22.67 3.77
CA THR A 240 10.44 -21.60 4.65
C THR A 240 10.69 -22.19 6.04
N LYS A 241 11.85 -21.92 6.62
CA LYS A 241 12.18 -22.27 8.01
C LYS A 241 12.09 -21.03 8.88
N LEU A 242 11.54 -21.17 10.10
CA LEU A 242 11.54 -20.05 11.04
C LEU A 242 12.96 -19.68 11.45
N LEU A 243 13.86 -20.66 11.64
CA LEU A 243 15.30 -20.45 11.77
C LEU A 243 15.94 -20.26 10.38
N GLY A 244 16.28 -19.01 10.05
CA GLY A 244 16.76 -18.65 8.73
C GLY A 244 17.15 -17.18 8.60
N ARG A 245 17.61 -16.80 7.41
CA ARG A 245 17.95 -15.41 7.08
C ARG A 245 16.78 -14.74 6.38
N ALA A 246 16.56 -13.49 6.74
CA ALA A 246 15.50 -12.68 6.17
C ALA A 246 15.78 -12.40 4.69
N SER A 247 14.74 -12.48 3.85
CA SER A 247 14.79 -11.85 2.53
C SER A 247 14.55 -10.35 2.63
N PHE A 248 13.80 -9.95 3.66
CA PHE A 248 13.57 -8.57 4.03
C PHE A 248 13.37 -8.45 5.54
N ASP A 249 13.97 -7.42 6.14
CA ASP A 249 13.58 -6.90 7.44
C ASP A 249 13.58 -5.37 7.41
N GLY A 250 12.75 -4.76 8.25
CA GLY A 250 12.57 -3.32 8.24
C GLY A 250 11.70 -2.83 9.38
N ARG A 251 11.69 -1.51 9.59
CA ARG A 251 10.76 -0.88 10.53
C ARG A 251 9.37 -0.78 9.92
N ILE A 252 8.38 -0.93 10.80
CA ILE A 252 6.98 -0.73 10.46
C ILE A 252 6.25 0.06 11.55
N GLY A 253 5.15 0.69 11.17
CA GLY A 253 4.01 0.92 12.06
C GLY A 253 3.04 -0.25 11.98
N ILE A 254 2.47 -0.67 13.11
CA ILE A 254 1.37 -1.66 13.14
C ILE A 254 0.25 -1.25 14.09
N HIS A 255 -1.00 -1.52 13.73
CA HIS A 255 -2.13 -1.45 14.66
C HIS A 255 -3.21 -2.48 14.29
N VAL A 256 -4.11 -2.77 15.24
CA VAL A 256 -5.28 -3.63 14.95
C VAL A 256 -6.29 -2.87 14.10
N ARG A 257 -6.78 -3.50 13.03
CA ARG A 257 -7.68 -2.87 12.06
C ARG A 257 -9.09 -3.48 12.04
N GLY A 258 -9.97 -2.80 11.30
CA GLY A 258 -11.37 -3.16 11.12
C GLY A 258 -12.29 -2.41 12.08
N ALA A 259 -13.59 -2.64 11.95
CA ALA A 259 -14.60 -2.09 12.87
C ALA A 259 -15.09 -3.21 13.79
N THR A 260 -16.00 -4.04 13.30
CA THR A 260 -16.53 -5.20 14.04
C THR A 260 -15.47 -6.28 14.24
N SER A 261 -14.59 -6.50 13.27
CA SER A 261 -13.57 -7.55 13.33
C SER A 261 -12.50 -7.34 14.40
N ARG A 262 -12.43 -6.14 15.02
CA ARG A 262 -11.54 -5.87 16.16
C ARG A 262 -11.89 -6.72 17.37
N GLU A 263 -13.14 -7.16 17.47
CA GLU A 263 -13.62 -8.01 18.56
C GLU A 263 -13.35 -9.49 18.32
N PHE A 264 -12.99 -9.90 17.09
CA PHE A 264 -12.73 -11.30 16.79
C PHE A 264 -11.51 -11.83 17.55
N PRO A 265 -11.46 -13.12 17.94
CA PRO A 265 -10.30 -13.70 18.62
C PRO A 265 -9.01 -13.54 17.79
N LYS A 266 -9.10 -13.81 16.48
CA LYS A 266 -8.03 -13.58 15.52
C LYS A 266 -8.09 -12.14 15.01
N LYS A 267 -7.14 -11.31 15.45
CA LYS A 267 -7.04 -9.91 15.05
C LYS A 267 -6.54 -9.77 13.62
N GLN A 268 -6.90 -8.66 13.00
CA GLN A 268 -6.38 -8.23 11.71
C GLN A 268 -5.51 -7.00 11.91
N TYR A 269 -4.50 -6.83 11.06
CA TYR A 269 -3.50 -5.77 11.24
C TYR A 269 -3.39 -4.88 10.01
N ALA A 270 -3.26 -3.58 10.24
CA ALA A 270 -2.71 -2.64 9.26
C ALA A 270 -1.21 -2.52 9.53
N VAL A 271 -0.41 -2.58 8.47
CA VAL A 271 1.06 -2.54 8.52
C VAL A 271 1.54 -1.44 7.58
N GLU A 272 2.40 -0.56 8.08
CA GLU A 272 3.00 0.54 7.32
C GLU A 272 4.51 0.40 7.34
N PHE A 273 5.14 0.17 6.20
CA PHE A 273 6.60 0.11 6.08
C PHE A 273 7.21 1.50 6.22
N ARG A 274 8.27 1.60 7.03
CA ARG A 274 8.92 2.86 7.37
C ARG A 274 10.41 2.82 7.12
N ASP A 275 10.95 3.97 6.72
CA ASP A 275 12.37 4.21 6.56
C ASP A 275 13.05 4.12 7.92
N ASP A 276 14.13 3.36 8.00
CA ASP A 276 14.83 3.15 9.27
C ASP A 276 15.35 4.48 9.83
N ALA A 277 15.90 5.36 9.00
CA ALA A 277 16.55 6.59 9.44
C ALA A 277 15.55 7.72 9.74
N LEU A 278 14.59 7.93 8.84
CA LEU A 278 13.67 9.08 8.88
C LEU A 278 12.34 8.78 9.56
N ASP A 279 11.99 7.50 9.75
CA ASP A 279 10.69 7.04 10.24
C ASP A 279 9.50 7.54 9.41
N THR A 280 9.73 7.78 8.13
CA THR A 280 8.73 8.15 7.12
C THR A 280 8.31 6.93 6.32
N ASP A 281 7.17 6.96 5.63
CA ASP A 281 6.73 5.94 4.69
C ASP A 281 7.85 5.46 3.74
N LEU A 282 7.95 4.15 3.59
CA LEU A 282 8.90 3.50 2.69
C LEU A 282 8.18 2.54 1.75
N ASP A 283 8.04 2.96 0.49
CA ASP A 283 7.49 2.10 -0.55
C ASP A 283 8.45 0.94 -0.85
N ARG A 284 7.97 -0.30 -0.67
CA ARG A 284 8.71 -1.53 -1.01
C ARG A 284 7.81 -2.56 -1.65
N GLU A 285 8.35 -3.30 -2.60
CA GLU A 285 7.69 -4.50 -3.10
C GLU A 285 7.53 -5.51 -1.97
N PHE A 286 6.41 -6.21 -1.95
CA PHE A 286 6.10 -7.17 -0.90
C PHE A 286 5.44 -8.41 -1.51
N LEU A 287 6.10 -9.57 -1.40
CA LEU A 287 5.60 -10.85 -1.90
C LEU A 287 5.21 -10.82 -3.39
N GLY A 288 6.01 -10.13 -4.20
CA GLY A 288 5.77 -9.94 -5.63
C GLY A 288 4.65 -8.94 -5.98
N MET A 289 4.05 -8.28 -4.97
CA MET A 289 3.16 -7.15 -5.18
C MET A 289 3.97 -5.85 -5.35
N PRO A 290 3.55 -4.92 -6.22
CA PRO A 290 4.24 -3.66 -6.46
C PRO A 290 4.46 -2.82 -5.22
N ALA A 291 5.49 -1.97 -5.31
CA ALA A 291 5.96 -1.21 -4.17
C ALA A 291 4.92 -0.27 -3.57
N ASP A 292 4.82 -0.32 -2.24
CA ASP A 292 3.95 0.53 -1.44
C ASP A 292 4.34 0.47 0.05
N SER A 293 4.00 1.51 0.82
CA SER A 293 4.19 1.53 2.27
C SER A 293 3.07 0.81 3.04
N ASP A 294 1.83 0.77 2.54
CA ASP A 294 0.66 0.33 3.28
C ASP A 294 0.18 -1.07 2.88
N TRP A 295 0.08 -1.94 3.88
CA TRP A 295 -0.30 -3.34 3.75
C TRP A 295 -1.29 -3.76 4.83
N VAL A 296 -1.95 -4.88 4.56
CA VAL A 296 -2.98 -5.44 5.44
C VAL A 296 -2.68 -6.91 5.66
N LEU A 297 -2.72 -7.37 6.90
CA LEU A 297 -2.76 -8.78 7.25
C LEU A 297 -4.18 -9.09 7.73
N SER A 298 -4.94 -9.83 6.92
CA SER A 298 -6.34 -10.13 7.19
C SER A 298 -6.68 -11.58 6.84
N ASP A 299 -7.44 -12.22 7.72
CA ASP A 299 -8.07 -13.53 7.47
C ASP A 299 -9.13 -13.79 8.57
N PRO A 300 -10.34 -13.19 8.47
CA PRO A 300 -11.38 -13.32 9.49
C PRO A 300 -12.03 -14.71 9.50
N VAL A 301 -11.43 -15.62 10.26
CA VAL A 301 -11.89 -17.02 10.43
C VAL A 301 -13.28 -17.16 11.06
N SER A 302 -13.84 -16.07 11.62
CA SER A 302 -15.19 -16.06 12.18
C SER A 302 -16.27 -16.31 11.11
N PHE A 303 -16.08 -15.79 9.90
CA PHE A 303 -17.01 -15.94 8.79
C PHE A 303 -16.39 -16.63 7.57
N ASP A 304 -15.09 -16.50 7.36
CA ASP A 304 -14.40 -17.19 6.27
C ASP A 304 -13.54 -18.35 6.79
N ARG A 305 -14.11 -19.55 6.82
CA ARG A 305 -13.36 -20.79 7.13
C ARG A 305 -12.84 -21.51 5.88
N SER A 306 -13.04 -20.93 4.69
CA SER A 306 -12.32 -21.36 3.49
C SER A 306 -10.93 -20.70 3.38
N LEU A 307 -10.71 -19.60 4.11
CA LEU A 307 -9.51 -18.77 4.13
C LEU A 307 -9.18 -18.05 2.81
N ILE A 308 -10.10 -18.06 1.84
CA ILE A 308 -9.83 -17.59 0.48
C ILE A 308 -10.93 -16.69 -0.11
N ARG A 309 -12.01 -16.34 0.61
CA ARG A 309 -13.16 -15.61 0.03
C ARG A 309 -12.78 -14.21 -0.44
N ASN A 310 -12.02 -13.47 0.36
CA ASN A 310 -11.48 -12.17 -0.05
C ASN A 310 -10.59 -12.30 -1.29
N ALA A 311 -9.60 -13.20 -1.24
CA ALA A 311 -8.68 -13.42 -2.35
C ALA A 311 -9.41 -13.85 -3.64
N LEU A 312 -10.45 -14.67 -3.51
CA LEU A 312 -11.26 -15.13 -4.63
C LEU A 312 -12.05 -13.99 -5.28
N ALA A 313 -12.75 -13.17 -4.49
CA ALA A 313 -13.48 -12.03 -5.03
C ALA A 313 -12.56 -11.01 -5.71
N PHE A 314 -11.36 -10.78 -5.15
CA PHE A 314 -10.38 -9.89 -5.77
C PHE A 314 -9.81 -10.48 -7.06
N GLU A 315 -9.54 -11.79 -7.12
CA GLU A 315 -9.13 -12.48 -8.34
C GLU A 315 -10.22 -12.39 -9.43
N MET A 316 -11.50 -12.58 -9.08
CA MET A 316 -12.62 -12.42 -10.03
C MET A 316 -12.65 -11.02 -10.64
N SER A 317 -12.52 -9.97 -9.82
CA SER A 317 -12.48 -8.57 -10.30
C SER A 317 -11.27 -8.32 -11.20
N ASN A 318 -10.08 -8.78 -10.80
CA ASN A 318 -8.85 -8.59 -11.58
C ASN A 318 -8.93 -9.26 -12.96
N ARG A 319 -9.52 -10.46 -13.05
CA ARG A 319 -9.70 -11.18 -14.33
C ARG A 319 -10.62 -10.49 -15.32
N ILE A 320 -11.62 -9.76 -14.82
CA ILE A 320 -12.52 -8.99 -15.69
C ILE A 320 -11.97 -7.59 -16.03
N GLY A 321 -10.72 -7.30 -15.66
CA GLY A 321 -10.02 -6.06 -15.97
C GLY A 321 -10.29 -4.91 -14.99
N ARG A 322 -10.83 -5.20 -13.80
CA ARG A 322 -11.10 -4.21 -12.76
C ARG A 322 -10.14 -4.44 -11.60
N TYR A 323 -9.24 -3.49 -11.36
CA TYR A 323 -8.29 -3.59 -10.24
C TYR A 323 -9.04 -3.86 -8.93
N ALA A 324 -8.63 -4.93 -8.28
CA ALA A 324 -8.88 -5.22 -6.88
C ALA A 324 -7.55 -5.55 -6.20
N PRO A 325 -7.44 -5.33 -4.88
CA PRO A 325 -6.22 -5.61 -4.14
C PRO A 325 -5.62 -6.98 -4.45
N ARG A 326 -4.33 -7.01 -4.79
CA ARG A 326 -3.60 -8.27 -4.89
C ARG A 326 -3.39 -8.87 -3.52
N THR A 327 -3.20 -10.19 -3.52
CA THR A 327 -3.06 -10.96 -2.29
C THR A 327 -1.92 -11.96 -2.39
N SER A 328 -1.31 -12.25 -1.24
CA SER A 328 -0.39 -13.36 -1.03
C SER A 328 -0.65 -14.00 0.33
N PHE A 329 -0.45 -15.31 0.45
CA PHE A 329 -0.67 -16.03 1.71
C PHE A 329 0.62 -16.17 2.50
N VAL A 330 0.54 -16.02 3.82
CA VAL A 330 1.67 -16.09 4.74
C VAL A 330 1.28 -16.77 6.05
N GLU A 331 2.26 -17.25 6.81
CA GLU A 331 2.08 -17.57 8.23
C GLU A 331 2.76 -16.51 9.11
N VAL A 332 2.09 -16.11 10.19
CA VAL A 332 2.51 -14.95 10.99
C VAL A 332 2.89 -15.36 12.41
N PHE A 333 4.01 -14.85 12.89
CA PHE A 333 4.37 -14.76 14.31
C PHE A 333 4.33 -13.29 14.73
N LEU A 334 3.65 -12.99 15.84
CA LEU A 334 3.64 -11.67 16.46
C LEU A 334 4.15 -11.78 17.90
N VAL A 335 5.17 -10.98 18.22
CA VAL A 335 5.70 -10.81 19.56
C VAL A 335 5.45 -9.37 20.00
N ASP A 336 4.63 -9.21 21.02
CA ASP A 336 4.13 -7.93 21.52
C ASP A 336 4.65 -7.58 22.94
N SER A 337 5.67 -8.31 23.41
CA SER A 337 6.11 -8.31 24.82
C SER A 337 7.63 -8.43 25.00
N GLY A 338 8.41 -8.12 23.96
CA GLY A 338 9.89 -8.18 24.00
C GLY A 338 10.50 -9.59 24.16
N ALA A 339 9.66 -10.63 24.16
CA ALA A 339 10.08 -12.02 24.40
C ALA A 339 10.72 -12.67 23.17
N ASP A 340 11.25 -13.89 23.34
CA ASP A 340 11.69 -14.72 22.20
C ASP A 340 10.47 -15.11 21.33
N VAL A 341 10.71 -15.26 20.03
CA VAL A 341 9.72 -15.82 19.09
C VAL A 341 9.46 -17.28 19.48
N ALA A 342 8.24 -17.57 19.91
CA ALA A 342 7.88 -18.87 20.47
C ALA A 342 6.52 -19.35 19.95
N LYS A 343 6.12 -20.56 20.34
CA LYS A 343 4.87 -21.17 19.83
C LYS A 343 3.65 -20.33 20.17
N LYS A 344 3.67 -19.63 21.32
CA LYS A 344 2.61 -18.72 21.74
C LYS A 344 2.43 -17.49 20.83
N SER A 345 3.51 -17.09 20.14
CA SER A 345 3.57 -15.94 19.24
C SER A 345 2.98 -16.26 17.86
N PHE A 346 2.82 -17.54 17.52
CA PHE A 346 2.23 -17.97 16.27
C PHE A 346 0.76 -17.55 16.19
N LEU A 347 0.39 -16.84 15.13
CA LEU A 347 -0.97 -16.39 14.86
C LEU A 347 -1.68 -17.20 13.75
N GLY A 348 -0.97 -18.09 13.06
CA GLY A 348 -1.55 -18.88 11.97
C GLY A 348 -1.44 -18.22 10.60
N PHE A 349 -2.32 -18.66 9.71
CA PHE A 349 -2.43 -18.23 8.32
C PHE A 349 -2.95 -16.79 8.23
N TYR A 350 -2.43 -15.98 7.32
CA TYR A 350 -2.98 -14.67 6.98
C TYR A 350 -2.94 -14.46 5.47
N THR A 351 -3.92 -13.72 4.96
CA THR A 351 -3.81 -13.09 3.64
C THR A 351 -3.14 -11.73 3.81
N ALA A 352 -2.00 -11.55 3.16
CA ALA A 352 -1.37 -10.26 2.95
C ALA A 352 -2.08 -9.56 1.77
N ILE A 353 -2.60 -8.36 1.98
CA ILE A 353 -3.48 -7.65 1.05
C ILE A 353 -2.96 -6.23 0.85
N GLU A 354 -3.00 -5.73 -0.38
CA GLU A 354 -2.79 -4.32 -0.67
C GLU A 354 -3.86 -3.43 -0.01
N LYS A 355 -3.45 -2.28 0.55
CA LYS A 355 -4.43 -1.27 0.95
C LYS A 355 -4.97 -0.55 -0.28
N ILE A 356 -6.29 -0.39 -0.38
CA ILE A 356 -6.89 0.43 -1.45
C ILE A 356 -6.46 1.88 -1.22
N LYS A 357 -5.60 2.39 -2.09
CA LYS A 357 -5.15 3.79 -2.09
C LYS A 357 -4.80 4.25 -3.50
N ARG A 358 -4.58 5.56 -3.64
CA ARG A 358 -4.10 6.16 -4.89
C ARG A 358 -2.70 5.63 -5.24
N GLY A 359 -2.51 5.12 -6.46
CA GLY A 359 -1.22 4.67 -6.96
C GLY A 359 -1.31 4.16 -8.39
N GLN A 360 -0.23 4.27 -9.17
CA GLN A 360 -0.23 3.85 -10.58
C GLN A 360 -0.49 2.35 -10.76
N ALA A 361 0.02 1.53 -9.83
CA ALA A 361 -0.25 0.10 -9.79
C ALA A 361 -1.48 -0.27 -8.95
N ARG A 362 -2.22 0.73 -8.42
CA ARG A 362 -3.41 0.56 -7.57
C ARG A 362 -4.60 1.32 -8.19
N VAL A 363 -5.14 2.33 -7.51
CA VAL A 363 -6.15 3.23 -8.10
C VAL A 363 -5.44 4.40 -8.82
N PRO A 364 -5.42 4.44 -10.16
CA PRO A 364 -4.57 5.35 -10.91
C PRO A 364 -5.30 6.68 -11.15
N VAL A 365 -5.54 7.44 -10.08
CA VAL A 365 -6.04 8.82 -10.21
C VAL A 365 -4.92 9.84 -10.06
N ALA A 366 -5.02 10.95 -10.79
CA ALA A 366 -4.13 12.09 -10.68
C ALA A 366 -4.10 12.63 -9.25
N LYS A 367 -2.96 13.22 -8.84
CA LYS A 367 -2.85 13.92 -7.56
C LYS A 367 -3.76 15.15 -7.58
N LEU A 368 -4.58 15.34 -6.54
CA LEU A 368 -5.38 16.54 -6.35
C LEU A 368 -4.66 17.51 -5.40
N SER A 369 -3.93 18.46 -5.97
CA SER A 369 -3.20 19.47 -5.20
C SER A 369 -4.14 20.49 -4.54
N ALA A 370 -3.68 21.14 -3.47
CA ALA A 370 -4.42 22.23 -2.83
C ALA A 370 -4.62 23.41 -3.78
N ASP A 371 -3.74 23.57 -4.78
CA ASP A 371 -3.80 24.64 -5.79
C ASP A 371 -4.71 24.32 -6.99
N ASP A 372 -5.24 23.10 -7.08
CA ASP A 372 -6.13 22.66 -8.17
C ASP A 372 -7.57 23.19 -7.93
N LEU A 373 -7.77 24.50 -8.04
CA LEU A 373 -8.98 25.20 -7.60
C LEU A 373 -10.05 25.36 -8.69
N THR A 374 -9.69 25.19 -9.95
CA THR A 374 -10.57 25.45 -11.11
C THR A 374 -10.42 24.37 -12.17
N GLU A 375 -11.36 24.32 -13.11
CA GLU A 375 -11.23 23.43 -14.26
C GLU A 375 -9.99 23.79 -15.12
N PRO A 376 -9.30 22.79 -15.69
CA PRO A 376 -9.61 21.36 -15.64
C PRO A 376 -9.11 20.64 -14.38
N ASP A 377 -8.26 21.28 -13.58
CA ASP A 377 -7.47 20.59 -12.55
C ASP A 377 -8.31 20.07 -11.37
N VAL A 378 -9.37 20.79 -11.00
CA VAL A 378 -10.32 20.41 -9.94
C VAL A 378 -11.17 19.18 -10.31
N THR A 379 -11.17 18.77 -11.59
CA THR A 379 -12.21 17.87 -12.13
C THR A 379 -12.05 16.38 -11.79
N GLY A 380 -11.31 16.02 -10.75
CA GLY A 380 -11.06 14.63 -10.35
C GLY A 380 -9.83 14.51 -9.47
N GLY A 381 -9.23 13.33 -9.43
CA GLY A 381 -8.09 13.04 -8.56
C GLY A 381 -8.49 12.64 -7.14
N PHE A 382 -9.66 12.02 -6.98
CA PHE A 382 -10.18 11.61 -5.68
C PHE A 382 -10.63 10.15 -5.65
N LEU A 383 -10.61 9.57 -4.46
CA LEU A 383 -11.11 8.25 -4.11
C LEU A 383 -11.96 8.39 -2.85
N LEU A 384 -13.17 7.87 -2.93
CA LEU A 384 -14.20 7.91 -1.91
C LEU A 384 -14.59 6.49 -1.51
N ARG A 385 -15.31 6.40 -0.40
CA ARG A 385 -16.03 5.18 -0.01
C ARG A 385 -17.34 5.52 0.70
N ILE A 386 -18.23 4.53 0.74
CA ILE A 386 -19.34 4.44 1.68
C ILE A 386 -18.95 3.34 2.67
N ASP A 387 -18.89 3.66 3.95
CA ASP A 387 -18.43 2.75 5.00
C ASP A 387 -18.97 3.15 6.38
N LYS A 388 -18.75 2.31 7.39
CA LYS A 388 -19.02 2.66 8.80
C LYS A 388 -18.05 3.74 9.27
N GLY A 389 -18.50 4.61 10.17
CA GLY A 389 -17.64 5.60 10.83
C GLY A 389 -18.19 7.02 10.74
N GLU A 390 -17.31 8.00 10.89
CA GLU A 390 -17.65 9.41 10.71
C GLU A 390 -17.73 9.75 9.22
N ASP A 391 -18.86 10.32 8.81
CA ASP A 391 -19.08 10.79 7.44
C ASP A 391 -18.45 12.16 7.25
N GLN A 392 -17.75 12.37 6.12
CA GLN A 392 -17.12 13.66 5.83
C GLN A 392 -18.02 14.60 5.02
N PHE A 393 -18.85 14.06 4.14
CA PHE A 393 -19.86 14.84 3.43
C PHE A 393 -21.00 13.98 2.90
N LYS A 394 -22.14 14.63 2.63
CA LYS A 394 -23.28 14.02 1.94
C LYS A 394 -23.38 14.53 0.50
N ALA A 395 -23.69 13.64 -0.44
CA ALA A 395 -24.02 13.97 -1.83
C ALA A 395 -24.87 12.86 -2.47
N ALA A 396 -25.82 13.23 -3.32
CA ALA A 396 -26.74 12.31 -4.00
C ALA A 396 -27.34 11.21 -3.08
N GLY A 397 -27.78 11.60 -1.88
CA GLY A 397 -28.39 10.69 -0.92
C GLY A 397 -27.45 9.72 -0.21
N GLN A 398 -26.13 9.83 -0.40
CA GLN A 398 -25.13 8.97 0.23
C GLN A 398 -24.28 9.72 1.25
N ASP A 399 -23.86 8.98 2.27
CA ASP A 399 -22.84 9.35 3.25
C ASP A 399 -21.48 8.92 2.74
N LEU A 400 -20.62 9.91 2.42
CA LEU A 400 -19.38 9.69 1.71
C LEU A 400 -18.18 10.04 2.57
N GLN A 401 -17.18 9.17 2.44
CA GLN A 401 -15.91 9.30 3.12
C GLN A 401 -14.75 9.43 2.14
N PHE A 402 -13.75 10.24 2.47
CA PHE A 402 -12.53 10.34 1.67
C PHE A 402 -11.56 9.21 2.02
N VAL A 403 -11.08 8.52 0.98
CA VAL A 403 -9.89 7.66 1.07
C VAL A 403 -8.67 8.41 0.52
N TYR A 404 -8.89 9.25 -0.50
CA TYR A 404 -7.91 10.19 -1.03
C TYR A 404 -8.60 11.43 -1.62
N PRO A 405 -8.12 12.66 -1.38
CA PRO A 405 -7.05 13.04 -0.43
C PRO A 405 -7.36 12.67 1.02
N ASP A 406 -6.40 12.87 1.91
CA ASP A 406 -6.62 12.70 3.35
C ASP A 406 -7.83 13.54 3.80
N PRO A 407 -8.75 12.99 4.62
CA PRO A 407 -9.94 13.71 5.08
C PRO A 407 -9.65 15.04 5.80
N GLU A 408 -8.63 15.10 6.66
CA GLU A 408 -8.30 16.31 7.43
C GLU A 408 -7.83 17.43 6.51
N ASP A 409 -6.94 17.10 5.57
CA ASP A 409 -6.50 18.04 4.52
C ASP A 409 -7.69 18.47 3.66
N MET A 410 -8.47 17.53 3.14
CA MET A 410 -9.58 17.78 2.21
C MET A 410 -10.70 18.65 2.80
N LEU A 411 -10.90 18.60 4.12
CA LEU A 411 -11.90 19.41 4.83
C LEU A 411 -11.39 20.78 5.27
N ALA A 412 -10.09 21.09 5.06
CA ALA A 412 -9.54 22.39 5.38
C ALA A 412 -10.23 23.52 4.56
N PRO A 413 -10.38 24.75 5.12
CA PRO A 413 -11.04 25.85 4.42
C PRO A 413 -10.46 26.18 3.03
N ALA A 414 -9.16 25.97 2.83
CA ALA A 414 -8.48 26.20 1.56
C ALA A 414 -8.90 25.20 0.46
N ARG A 415 -9.36 23.99 0.85
CA ARG A 415 -9.83 22.93 -0.06
C ARG A 415 -11.30 23.09 -0.49
N ARG A 416 -11.95 24.19 -0.09
CA ARG A 416 -13.38 24.39 -0.31
C ARG A 416 -13.78 24.27 -1.80
N PRO A 417 -13.05 24.85 -2.77
CA PRO A 417 -13.39 24.71 -4.19
C PRO A 417 -13.39 23.25 -4.68
N GLN A 418 -12.42 22.44 -4.22
CA GLN A 418 -12.38 21.01 -4.53
C GLN A 418 -13.57 20.28 -3.93
N LEU A 419 -13.90 20.52 -2.66
CA LEU A 419 -15.03 19.85 -1.99
C LEU A 419 -16.38 20.22 -2.65
N ASP A 420 -16.55 21.49 -3.00
CA ASP A 420 -17.76 21.97 -3.67
C ASP A 420 -17.87 21.36 -5.08
N TYR A 421 -16.76 21.21 -5.82
CA TYR A 421 -16.76 20.49 -7.10
C TYR A 421 -17.18 19.02 -6.93
N ILE A 422 -16.57 18.29 -6.00
CA ILE A 422 -16.85 16.86 -5.79
C ILE A 422 -18.31 16.65 -5.42
N ARG A 423 -18.81 17.43 -4.45
CA ARG A 423 -20.22 17.39 -4.04
C ARG A 423 -21.14 17.72 -5.22
N GLY A 424 -20.87 18.81 -5.93
CA GLY A 424 -21.69 19.24 -7.07
C GLY A 424 -21.73 18.22 -8.20
N TYR A 425 -20.60 17.58 -8.52
CA TYR A 425 -20.53 16.53 -9.53
C TYR A 425 -21.40 15.32 -9.17
N ILE A 426 -21.33 14.88 -7.91
CA ILE A 426 -22.09 13.73 -7.41
C ILE A 426 -23.58 14.10 -7.32
N ASP A 427 -23.92 15.30 -6.85
CA ASP A 427 -25.31 15.78 -6.81
C ASP A 427 -25.92 15.91 -8.21
N ASP A 428 -25.15 16.36 -9.21
CA ASP A 428 -25.59 16.41 -10.60
C ASP A 428 -25.83 15.02 -11.18
N PHE A 429 -24.98 14.04 -10.82
CA PHE A 429 -25.23 12.62 -11.12
C PHE A 429 -26.52 12.13 -10.46
N GLY A 430 -26.69 12.38 -9.16
CA GLY A 430 -27.89 12.00 -8.41
C GLY A 430 -29.16 12.56 -9.03
N GLN A 431 -29.16 13.86 -9.34
CA GLN A 431 -30.27 14.52 -10.04
C GLN A 431 -30.55 13.90 -11.41
N ALA A 432 -29.51 13.53 -12.15
CA ALA A 432 -29.67 12.89 -13.45
C ALA A 432 -30.28 11.50 -13.32
N VAL A 433 -29.74 10.64 -12.44
CA VAL A 433 -30.17 9.24 -12.31
C VAL A 433 -31.56 9.12 -11.66
N ASP A 434 -31.96 10.10 -10.87
CA ASP A 434 -33.28 10.14 -10.22
C ASP A 434 -34.38 10.76 -11.11
N ALA A 435 -34.03 11.58 -12.11
CA ALA A 435 -34.99 12.16 -13.04
C ALA A 435 -35.71 11.10 -13.91
N ASP A 436 -36.96 11.38 -14.29
CA ASP A 436 -37.79 10.47 -15.11
C ASP A 436 -37.22 10.23 -16.51
N ASP A 437 -36.51 11.22 -17.07
CA ASP A 437 -35.84 11.12 -18.38
C ASP A 437 -34.34 10.88 -18.27
N PHE A 438 -33.87 10.56 -17.06
CA PHE A 438 -32.48 10.23 -16.74
C PHE A 438 -31.47 11.36 -17.03
N LYS A 439 -31.93 12.61 -17.10
CA LYS A 439 -31.11 13.78 -17.40
C LYS A 439 -31.10 14.79 -16.26
N GLN A 440 -29.92 15.34 -16.01
CA GLN A 440 -29.75 16.40 -15.03
C GLN A 440 -30.57 17.64 -15.47
N PRO A 441 -31.46 18.21 -14.63
CA PRO A 441 -32.45 19.20 -15.06
C PRO A 441 -31.90 20.51 -15.65
N SER A 442 -30.72 20.94 -15.21
CA SER A 442 -30.12 22.22 -15.62
C SER A 442 -29.23 22.10 -16.85
N SER A 443 -28.48 21.01 -16.97
CA SER A 443 -27.49 20.78 -18.02
C SER A 443 -28.01 19.91 -19.16
N GLY A 444 -29.10 19.16 -18.94
CA GLY A 444 -29.65 18.19 -19.89
C GLY A 444 -28.75 16.97 -20.12
N LYS A 445 -27.66 16.81 -19.34
CA LYS A 445 -26.74 15.67 -19.44
C LYS A 445 -27.40 14.43 -18.87
N HIS A 446 -27.37 13.34 -19.64
CA HIS A 446 -27.79 12.01 -19.16
C HIS A 446 -26.83 11.51 -18.06
N TYR A 447 -27.29 10.68 -17.11
CA TYR A 447 -26.45 10.17 -16.00
C TYR A 447 -25.16 9.49 -16.50
N SER A 448 -25.20 8.88 -17.69
CA SER A 448 -24.03 8.26 -18.34
C SER A 448 -22.90 9.24 -18.67
N SER A 449 -23.14 10.55 -18.55
CA SER A 449 -22.11 11.59 -18.68
C SER A 449 -21.33 11.83 -17.39
N PHE A 450 -21.74 11.17 -16.29
CA PHE A 450 -21.17 11.33 -14.96
C PHE A 450 -20.52 10.04 -14.42
N ILE A 451 -20.92 8.87 -14.91
CA ILE A 451 -20.40 7.57 -14.42
C ILE A 451 -19.81 6.71 -15.53
N ASP A 452 -18.75 5.97 -15.22
CA ASP A 452 -18.35 4.79 -15.98
C ASP A 452 -19.39 3.69 -15.69
N GLN A 453 -20.38 3.57 -16.58
CA GLN A 453 -21.45 2.58 -16.45
C GLN A 453 -20.91 1.16 -16.37
N ASP A 454 -19.82 0.85 -17.08
CA ASP A 454 -19.24 -0.50 -17.07
C ASP A 454 -18.59 -0.79 -15.73
N ALA A 455 -17.96 0.20 -15.08
CA ALA A 455 -17.42 0.03 -13.73
C ALA A 455 -18.54 -0.21 -12.70
N PHE A 456 -19.64 0.54 -12.79
CA PHE A 456 -20.80 0.35 -11.92
C PHE A 456 -21.48 -1.01 -12.11
N ILE A 457 -21.58 -1.47 -13.36
CA ILE A 457 -22.11 -2.80 -13.69
C ILE A 457 -21.19 -3.90 -13.17
N ASP A 458 -19.88 -3.84 -13.48
CA ASP A 458 -18.91 -4.85 -13.05
C ASP A 458 -18.82 -4.94 -11.52
N HIS A 459 -18.83 -3.80 -10.81
CA HIS A 459 -18.83 -3.76 -9.35
C HIS A 459 -20.06 -4.43 -8.74
N ASN A 460 -21.24 -4.20 -9.32
CA ASN A 460 -22.48 -4.85 -8.90
C ASN A 460 -22.46 -6.35 -9.18
N ILE A 461 -22.02 -6.76 -10.38
CA ILE A 461 -21.93 -8.17 -10.77
C ILE A 461 -21.09 -8.99 -9.79
N ILE A 462 -19.92 -8.48 -9.40
CA ILE A 462 -19.06 -9.18 -8.43
C ILE A 462 -19.80 -9.34 -7.10
N ASN A 463 -20.36 -8.28 -6.53
CA ASN A 463 -21.11 -8.35 -5.28
C ASN A 463 -22.35 -9.26 -5.35
N ALA A 464 -23.08 -9.24 -6.46
CA ALA A 464 -24.27 -10.07 -6.67
C ALA A 464 -23.92 -11.56 -6.83
N LEU A 465 -22.88 -11.86 -7.62
CA LEU A 465 -22.39 -13.22 -7.83
C LEU A 465 -21.87 -13.84 -6.53
N THR A 466 -21.08 -13.09 -5.76
CA THR A 466 -20.54 -13.55 -4.48
C THR A 466 -21.59 -13.54 -3.37
N LYS A 467 -22.75 -12.90 -3.58
CA LYS A 467 -23.75 -12.63 -2.56
C LYS A 467 -23.14 -11.91 -1.34
N ASN A 468 -22.43 -10.80 -1.60
CA ASN A 468 -21.84 -10.00 -0.54
C ASN A 468 -22.92 -9.29 0.28
N VAL A 469 -23.09 -9.69 1.54
CA VAL A 469 -24.12 -9.18 2.45
C VAL A 469 -23.99 -7.68 2.72
N ASP A 470 -22.79 -7.14 2.61
CA ASP A 470 -22.44 -5.77 2.97
C ASP A 470 -22.11 -4.91 1.74
N GLY A 471 -22.10 -5.49 0.53
CA GLY A 471 -21.74 -4.80 -0.70
C GLY A 471 -22.67 -3.63 -1.04
N LEU A 472 -22.18 -2.65 -1.82
CA LEU A 472 -22.90 -1.44 -2.27
C LEU A 472 -23.30 -0.44 -1.17
N ARG A 473 -23.59 -0.90 0.05
CA ARG A 473 -24.07 -0.09 1.19
C ARG A 473 -22.97 0.29 2.18
N ILE A 474 -21.95 -0.56 2.32
CA ILE A 474 -20.71 -0.30 3.07
C ILE A 474 -19.54 -0.99 2.35
N SER A 475 -18.30 -0.76 2.79
CA SER A 475 -17.11 -1.31 2.11
C SER A 475 -17.07 -1.03 0.59
N THR A 476 -17.70 0.06 0.15
CA THR A 476 -17.94 0.35 -1.27
C THR A 476 -17.14 1.56 -1.69
N TYR A 477 -16.26 1.40 -2.69
CA TYR A 477 -15.31 2.43 -3.11
C TYR A 477 -15.73 3.07 -4.43
N PHE A 478 -15.35 4.33 -4.62
CA PHE A 478 -15.54 5.07 -5.87
C PHE A 478 -14.34 5.95 -6.16
N PHE A 479 -13.93 6.06 -7.41
CA PHE A 479 -12.87 7.01 -7.77
C PHE A 479 -13.22 7.76 -9.03
N LYS A 480 -12.60 8.92 -9.19
CA LYS A 480 -12.74 9.71 -10.41
C LYS A 480 -11.39 10.33 -10.76
N ASP A 481 -10.89 10.01 -11.94
CA ASP A 481 -9.72 10.70 -12.48
C ASP A 481 -10.09 12.07 -13.06
N ARG A 482 -9.10 12.95 -13.18
CA ARG A 482 -9.26 14.30 -13.74
C ARG A 482 -9.90 14.20 -15.13
N GLN A 483 -10.97 14.96 -15.35
CA GLN A 483 -11.78 14.94 -16.59
C GLN A 483 -12.43 13.58 -16.95
N GLY A 484 -12.24 12.53 -16.14
CA GLY A 484 -12.85 11.22 -16.33
C GLY A 484 -14.29 11.14 -15.82
N LEU A 485 -14.79 9.91 -15.69
CA LEU A 485 -16.10 9.61 -15.10
C LEU A 485 -15.93 8.99 -13.72
N LEU A 486 -16.93 9.14 -12.85
CA LEU A 486 -16.95 8.45 -11.57
C LEU A 486 -17.06 6.94 -11.82
N SER A 487 -16.17 6.17 -11.23
CA SER A 487 -16.08 4.72 -11.38
C SER A 487 -16.33 4.05 -10.04
N ALA A 488 -17.13 2.97 -10.02
CA ALA A 488 -17.30 2.14 -8.83
C ALA A 488 -16.16 1.12 -8.72
N GLY A 489 -15.77 0.84 -7.49
CA GLY A 489 -14.64 -0.01 -7.12
C GLY A 489 -13.42 0.77 -6.61
N PRO A 490 -12.35 0.08 -6.21
CA PRO A 490 -12.19 -1.39 -6.18
C PRO A 490 -13.17 -2.12 -5.27
N VAL A 491 -13.40 -3.42 -5.51
CA VAL A 491 -14.21 -4.27 -4.61
C VAL A 491 -13.44 -4.56 -3.32
N TRP A 492 -14.15 -4.70 -2.19
CA TRP A 492 -13.56 -4.94 -0.86
C TRP A 492 -14.52 -5.76 0.04
N ASP A 493 -13.97 -6.48 1.02
CA ASP A 493 -14.69 -7.11 2.15
C ASP A 493 -15.72 -8.22 1.77
N PHE A 494 -15.22 -9.43 1.53
CA PHE A 494 -15.99 -10.60 1.07
C PHE A 494 -15.93 -11.79 2.02
N ASP A 495 -15.50 -11.62 3.27
CA ASP A 495 -15.50 -12.72 4.24
C ASP A 495 -16.91 -13.23 4.55
N ARG A 496 -17.91 -12.32 4.58
CA ARG A 496 -19.33 -12.63 4.74
C ARG A 496 -20.04 -12.82 3.40
N SER A 497 -19.51 -13.71 2.58
CA SER A 497 -20.05 -13.97 1.23
C SER A 497 -19.85 -15.43 0.83
N LEU A 498 -20.16 -15.76 -0.43
CA LEU A 498 -19.75 -16.99 -1.09
C LEU A 498 -20.21 -18.25 -0.33
N GLY A 499 -21.49 -18.29 0.02
CA GLY A 499 -22.13 -19.46 0.64
C GLY A 499 -21.65 -19.79 2.04
N THR A 500 -21.00 -18.86 2.75
CA THR A 500 -20.57 -19.13 4.12
C THR A 500 -21.77 -19.50 5.00
N PRO A 501 -21.73 -20.64 5.72
CA PRO A 501 -22.82 -21.03 6.63
C PRO A 501 -22.77 -20.26 7.95
N TYR A 502 -21.75 -19.42 8.13
CA TYR A 502 -21.52 -18.63 9.34
C TYR A 502 -22.22 -17.26 9.29
N ASP A 503 -22.90 -16.97 8.19
CA ASP A 503 -23.84 -15.86 8.03
C ASP A 503 -25.02 -16.32 7.17
N GLU A 504 -26.20 -16.46 7.78
CA GLU A 504 -27.41 -16.95 7.11
C GLU A 504 -27.77 -16.14 5.85
N ARG A 505 -27.43 -14.85 5.83
CA ARG A 505 -27.72 -13.94 4.72
C ARG A 505 -26.90 -14.28 3.47
N ALA A 506 -25.74 -14.92 3.64
CA ALA A 506 -24.82 -15.29 2.56
C ALA A 506 -25.00 -16.74 2.07
N PHE A 507 -25.71 -17.59 2.82
CA PHE A 507 -25.66 -19.05 2.66
C PHE A 507 -26.35 -19.57 1.38
N GLU A 508 -27.61 -19.21 1.13
CA GLU A 508 -28.40 -19.77 0.02
C GLU A 508 -27.92 -19.25 -1.35
N PRO A 509 -27.49 -20.10 -2.30
CA PRO A 509 -27.05 -19.70 -3.63
C PRO A 509 -28.15 -19.26 -4.60
N GLU A 510 -29.40 -19.67 -4.40
CA GLU A 510 -30.50 -19.49 -5.37
C GLU A 510 -31.50 -18.39 -4.97
N GLU A 511 -30.99 -17.31 -4.37
CA GLU A 511 -31.76 -16.12 -4.05
C GLU A 511 -30.90 -14.85 -4.17
N TRP A 512 -31.50 -13.70 -4.48
CA TRP A 512 -30.73 -12.44 -4.52
C TRP A 512 -30.35 -12.00 -3.10
N LYS A 513 -31.28 -12.08 -2.16
CA LYS A 513 -31.13 -11.68 -0.77
C LYS A 513 -32.07 -12.53 0.10
N LEU A 514 -31.65 -12.84 1.32
CA LEU A 514 -32.52 -13.44 2.33
C LEU A 514 -33.64 -12.47 2.73
N GLU A 515 -34.89 -12.84 2.45
CA GLU A 515 -36.07 -12.01 2.74
C GLU A 515 -36.18 -11.65 4.23
N GLY A 516 -36.49 -10.39 4.53
CA GLY A 516 -36.59 -9.88 5.90
C GLY A 516 -35.26 -9.61 6.62
N SER A 517 -34.11 -9.92 5.99
CA SER A 517 -32.78 -9.59 6.52
C SER A 517 -32.32 -8.17 6.17
N ASP A 518 -31.26 -7.71 6.83
CA ASP A 518 -30.52 -6.48 6.54
C ASP A 518 -29.41 -6.67 5.48
N GLY A 519 -29.35 -7.83 4.82
CA GLY A 519 -28.43 -8.06 3.71
C GLY A 519 -28.68 -7.11 2.53
N THR A 520 -27.67 -6.90 1.70
CA THR A 520 -27.75 -6.03 0.53
C THR A 520 -28.75 -6.55 -0.50
N ASP A 521 -29.59 -5.64 -1.04
CA ASP A 521 -30.36 -5.89 -2.27
C ASP A 521 -29.65 -5.19 -3.45
N TYR A 522 -29.04 -5.98 -4.32
CA TYR A 522 -28.17 -5.47 -5.39
C TYR A 522 -28.89 -4.62 -6.44
N PHE A 523 -30.22 -4.64 -6.48
CA PHE A 523 -31.01 -3.92 -7.49
C PHE A 523 -31.76 -2.73 -6.94
N THR A 524 -31.79 -2.56 -5.62
CA THR A 524 -32.50 -1.46 -4.95
C THR A 524 -31.61 -0.64 -4.02
N GLU A 525 -30.40 -1.12 -3.71
CA GLU A 525 -29.46 -0.42 -2.83
C GLU A 525 -28.86 0.83 -3.46
N GLY A 526 -28.88 1.94 -2.72
CA GLY A 526 -28.27 3.21 -3.08
C GLY A 526 -28.50 3.66 -4.53
N TRP A 527 -27.42 4.07 -5.20
CA TRP A 527 -27.47 4.54 -6.59
C TRP A 527 -27.85 3.46 -7.59
N TRP A 528 -27.60 2.18 -7.28
CA TRP A 528 -27.99 1.07 -8.16
C TRP A 528 -29.50 0.96 -8.27
N GLY A 529 -30.24 1.22 -7.19
CA GLY A 529 -31.70 1.30 -7.22
C GLY A 529 -32.22 2.26 -8.30
N SER A 530 -31.65 3.46 -8.38
CA SER A 530 -32.01 4.44 -9.40
C SER A 530 -31.58 4.02 -10.81
N LEU A 531 -30.38 3.42 -10.95
CA LEU A 531 -29.86 2.95 -12.24
C LEU A 531 -30.72 1.82 -12.83
N PHE A 532 -31.18 0.86 -12.02
CA PHE A 532 -32.01 -0.25 -12.49
C PHE A 532 -33.43 0.16 -12.90
N ARG A 533 -33.84 1.41 -12.66
CA ARG A 533 -35.06 1.99 -13.26
C ARG A 533 -34.91 2.25 -14.75
N ASP A 534 -33.69 2.46 -15.25
CA ASP A 534 -33.43 2.66 -16.67
C ASP A 534 -33.39 1.30 -17.40
N PRO A 535 -34.32 1.04 -18.34
CA PRO A 535 -34.29 -0.19 -19.14
C PRO A 535 -32.99 -0.38 -19.92
N ALA A 536 -32.33 0.71 -20.34
CA ALA A 536 -31.06 0.63 -21.07
C ALA A 536 -29.92 0.15 -20.16
N PHE A 537 -29.84 0.66 -18.92
CA PHE A 537 -28.88 0.18 -17.93
C PHE A 537 -29.12 -1.30 -17.60
N LYS A 538 -30.39 -1.68 -17.33
CA LYS A 538 -30.76 -3.07 -17.04
C LYS A 538 -30.39 -4.02 -18.19
N ALA A 539 -30.62 -3.61 -19.44
CA ALA A 539 -30.23 -4.41 -20.61
C ALA A 539 -28.70 -4.58 -20.71
N ARG A 540 -27.93 -3.50 -20.50
CA ARG A 540 -26.46 -3.55 -20.51
C ARG A 540 -25.90 -4.43 -19.38
N TYR A 541 -26.49 -4.34 -18.19
CA TYR A 541 -26.15 -5.20 -17.05
C TYR A 541 -26.39 -6.68 -17.38
N LYS A 542 -27.57 -7.01 -17.90
CA LYS A 542 -27.92 -8.38 -18.32
C LYS A 542 -26.93 -8.93 -19.35
N GLU A 543 -26.64 -8.17 -20.40
CA GLU A 543 -25.69 -8.57 -21.45
C GLU A 543 -24.29 -8.82 -20.86
N ARG A 544 -23.80 -7.88 -20.03
CA ARG A 544 -22.49 -8.00 -19.41
C ARG A 544 -22.40 -9.19 -18.45
N PHE A 545 -23.41 -9.42 -17.62
CA PHE A 545 -23.39 -10.52 -16.65
C PHE A 545 -23.45 -11.88 -17.36
N LEU A 546 -24.32 -12.04 -18.37
CA LEU A 546 -24.36 -13.26 -19.18
C LEU A 546 -23.03 -13.51 -19.90
N ALA A 547 -22.40 -12.47 -20.45
CA ALA A 547 -21.09 -12.59 -21.10
C ALA A 547 -20.00 -13.05 -20.11
N LEU A 548 -19.99 -12.53 -18.89
CA LEU A 548 -19.04 -12.94 -17.86
C LEU A 548 -19.29 -14.39 -17.39
N LEU A 549 -20.55 -14.80 -17.21
CA LEU A 549 -20.90 -16.18 -16.85
C LEU A 549 -20.61 -17.21 -17.95
N GLN A 550 -20.38 -16.76 -19.19
CA GLN A 550 -19.90 -17.60 -20.30
C GLN A 550 -18.38 -17.50 -20.50
N GLY A 551 -17.72 -16.53 -19.86
CA GLY A 551 -16.31 -16.22 -20.01
C GLY A 551 -15.55 -16.39 -18.69
N GLU A 552 -14.97 -15.28 -18.19
CA GLU A 552 -14.09 -15.30 -17.02
C GLU A 552 -14.76 -15.78 -15.72
N LEU A 553 -16.08 -15.67 -15.61
CA LEU A 553 -16.86 -16.12 -14.45
C LEU A 553 -17.69 -17.38 -14.75
N ALA A 554 -17.32 -18.16 -15.78
CA ALA A 554 -17.93 -19.45 -16.04
C ALA A 554 -17.61 -20.46 -14.90
N PRO A 555 -18.49 -21.44 -14.61
CA PRO A 555 -18.30 -22.35 -13.48
C PRO A 555 -16.96 -23.09 -13.44
N ASP A 556 -16.42 -23.52 -14.61
CA ASP A 556 -15.11 -24.17 -14.69
C ASP A 556 -13.95 -23.21 -14.39
N LYS A 557 -14.09 -21.92 -14.75
CA LYS A 557 -13.12 -20.89 -14.41
C LYS A 557 -13.15 -20.56 -12.92
N LEU A 558 -14.35 -20.46 -12.34
CA LEU A 558 -14.52 -20.25 -10.91
C LEU A 558 -13.93 -21.41 -10.09
N ASP A 559 -14.23 -22.66 -10.46
CA ASP A 559 -13.63 -23.85 -9.82
C ASP A 559 -12.09 -23.81 -9.93
N ALA A 560 -11.55 -23.45 -11.11
CA ALA A 560 -10.10 -23.35 -11.31
C ALA A 560 -9.44 -22.24 -10.47
N MET A 561 -10.13 -21.11 -10.23
CA MET A 561 -9.67 -20.06 -9.32
C MET A 561 -9.62 -20.56 -7.88
N VAL A 562 -10.70 -21.22 -7.41
CA VAL A 562 -10.74 -21.84 -6.08
C VAL A 562 -9.59 -22.83 -5.91
N ASP A 563 -9.41 -23.75 -6.86
CA ASP A 563 -8.32 -24.73 -6.82
C ASP A 563 -6.93 -24.07 -6.82
N GLY A 564 -6.77 -22.99 -7.56
CA GLY A 564 -5.53 -22.21 -7.56
C GLY A 564 -5.22 -21.62 -6.19
N LEU A 565 -6.22 -21.02 -5.53
CA LEU A 565 -6.06 -20.42 -4.21
C LEU A 565 -5.87 -21.47 -3.11
N VAL A 566 -6.61 -22.57 -3.11
CA VAL A 566 -6.45 -23.67 -2.14
C VAL A 566 -5.04 -24.28 -2.25
N ARG A 567 -4.55 -24.53 -3.47
CA ARG A 567 -3.16 -24.99 -3.66
C ARG A 567 -2.12 -24.00 -3.13
N LYS A 568 -2.34 -22.70 -3.35
CA LYS A 568 -1.45 -21.66 -2.81
C LYS A 568 -1.52 -21.56 -1.29
N ALA A 569 -2.67 -21.83 -0.68
CA ALA A 569 -2.84 -21.77 0.77
C ALA A 569 -2.10 -22.92 1.49
N GLY A 570 -2.04 -24.10 0.87
CA GLY A 570 -1.27 -25.25 1.36
C GLY A 570 -1.92 -25.92 2.59
N ALA A 571 -2.29 -27.21 2.47
CA ALA A 571 -3.00 -27.93 3.52
C ALA A 571 -2.32 -27.86 4.92
N PRO A 572 -0.98 -27.98 5.05
CA PRO A 572 -0.34 -27.90 6.37
C PRO A 572 -0.53 -26.54 7.06
N ALA A 573 -0.51 -25.42 6.32
CA ALA A 573 -0.70 -24.09 6.90
C ALA A 573 -2.16 -23.88 7.33
N VAL A 574 -3.11 -24.40 6.54
CA VAL A 574 -4.54 -24.39 6.88
C VAL A 574 -4.81 -25.20 8.15
N GLU A 575 -4.26 -26.40 8.27
CA GLU A 575 -4.39 -27.24 9.47
C GLU A 575 -3.85 -26.55 10.72
N ARG A 576 -2.66 -25.93 10.62
CA ARG A 576 -2.06 -25.15 11.72
C ARG A 576 -2.92 -23.95 12.11
N ASN A 577 -3.56 -23.29 11.14
CA ASN A 577 -4.48 -22.19 11.42
C ASN A 577 -5.67 -22.63 12.28
N PHE A 578 -6.35 -23.72 11.91
CA PHE A 578 -7.49 -24.20 12.70
C PHE A 578 -7.07 -24.81 14.04
N ALA A 579 -5.88 -25.41 14.13
CA ALA A 579 -5.31 -25.82 15.41
C ALA A 579 -5.02 -24.61 16.34
N ARG A 580 -4.66 -23.46 15.77
CA ARG A 580 -4.44 -22.22 16.52
C ARG A 580 -5.75 -21.56 16.95
N TRP A 581 -6.80 -21.65 16.13
CA TRP A 581 -8.09 -21.01 16.35
C TRP A 581 -9.24 -22.04 16.44
N PRO A 582 -9.25 -22.90 17.47
CA PRO A 582 -10.17 -24.05 17.56
C PRO A 582 -11.65 -23.66 17.74
N ASP A 583 -11.92 -22.43 18.20
CA ASP A 583 -13.29 -21.92 18.39
C ASP A 583 -13.97 -21.52 17.06
N SER A 584 -13.25 -21.55 15.95
CA SER A 584 -13.79 -21.37 14.60
C SER A 584 -13.45 -22.58 13.72
N PRO A 585 -13.94 -23.80 14.06
CA PRO A 585 -13.57 -25.02 13.35
C PRO A 585 -14.19 -25.06 11.95
N PRO A 586 -13.53 -25.64 10.95
CA PRO A 586 -14.13 -25.77 9.62
C PRO A 586 -15.36 -26.70 9.64
N LEU A 587 -16.22 -26.56 8.64
CA LEU A 587 -17.38 -27.42 8.42
C LEU A 587 -16.97 -28.90 8.44
N ASP A 588 -17.72 -29.73 9.17
CA ASP A 588 -17.44 -31.16 9.37
C ASP A 588 -16.00 -31.48 9.84
N GLY A 589 -15.31 -30.50 10.43
CA GLY A 589 -13.91 -30.63 10.86
C GLY A 589 -12.91 -30.69 9.71
N SER A 590 -13.28 -30.31 8.49
CA SER A 590 -12.42 -30.41 7.30
C SER A 590 -12.45 -29.14 6.44
N HIS A 591 -11.27 -28.62 6.10
CA HIS A 591 -11.16 -27.52 5.13
C HIS A 591 -11.65 -27.94 3.73
N ASP A 592 -11.51 -29.21 3.34
CA ASP A 592 -12.04 -29.71 2.07
C ASP A 592 -13.57 -29.61 2.01
N ALA A 593 -14.26 -29.68 3.15
CA ALA A 593 -15.71 -29.49 3.21
C ALA A 593 -16.09 -28.02 2.97
N GLU A 594 -15.32 -27.06 3.52
CA GLU A 594 -15.47 -25.62 3.23
C GLU A 594 -15.27 -25.32 1.74
N VAL A 595 -14.23 -25.89 1.15
CA VAL A 595 -13.91 -25.73 -0.28
C VAL A 595 -15.01 -26.36 -1.14
N SER A 596 -15.51 -27.53 -0.76
CA SER A 596 -16.59 -28.21 -1.48
C SER A 596 -17.90 -27.43 -1.43
N LEU A 597 -18.26 -26.87 -0.27
CA LEU A 597 -19.42 -26.00 -0.10
C LEU A 597 -19.28 -24.74 -0.97
N LEU A 598 -18.11 -24.09 -0.95
CA LEU A 598 -17.83 -22.91 -1.76
C LEU A 598 -18.01 -23.18 -3.27
N LYS A 599 -17.47 -24.30 -3.76
CA LYS A 599 -17.62 -24.69 -5.17
C LYS A 599 -19.06 -25.02 -5.55
N ASP A 600 -19.78 -25.74 -4.67
CA ASP A 600 -21.20 -26.02 -4.89
C ASP A 600 -22.02 -24.73 -4.97
N PHE A 601 -21.81 -23.81 -4.03
CA PHE A 601 -22.43 -22.48 -4.03
C PHE A 601 -22.19 -21.75 -5.35
N LEU A 602 -20.93 -21.65 -5.80
CA LEU A 602 -20.58 -20.93 -7.03
C LEU A 602 -21.24 -21.55 -8.26
N ARG A 603 -21.23 -22.89 -8.37
CA ARG A 603 -21.85 -23.61 -9.49
C ARG A 603 -23.36 -23.37 -9.54
N ARG A 604 -24.06 -23.55 -8.40
CA ARG A 604 -25.50 -23.37 -8.30
C ARG A 604 -25.88 -21.92 -8.56
N ARG A 605 -25.19 -20.97 -7.92
CA ARG A 605 -25.46 -19.55 -8.05
C ARG A 605 -25.22 -19.02 -9.46
N ALA A 606 -24.11 -19.38 -10.10
CA ALA A 606 -23.84 -18.98 -11.49
C ALA A 606 -24.91 -19.51 -12.46
N SER A 607 -25.36 -20.76 -12.26
CA SER A 607 -26.44 -21.34 -13.07
C SER A 607 -27.77 -20.63 -12.83
N TRP A 608 -28.13 -20.42 -11.57
CA TRP A 608 -29.39 -19.77 -11.19
C TRP A 608 -29.44 -18.33 -11.67
N ILE A 609 -28.38 -17.54 -11.48
CA ILE A 609 -28.30 -16.16 -11.98
C ILE A 609 -28.47 -16.11 -13.50
N ARG A 610 -27.81 -17.02 -14.24
CA ARG A 610 -27.98 -17.08 -15.69
C ARG A 610 -29.45 -17.29 -16.05
N ASP A 611 -30.12 -18.22 -15.39
CA ASP A 611 -31.52 -18.55 -15.67
C ASP A 611 -32.45 -17.39 -15.30
N GLU A 612 -32.23 -16.72 -14.16
CA GLU A 612 -32.93 -15.49 -13.75
C GLU A 612 -32.78 -14.37 -14.77
N LEU A 613 -31.54 -14.08 -15.21
CA LEU A 613 -31.26 -13.04 -16.20
C LEU A 613 -31.93 -13.34 -17.55
N MET A 614 -32.13 -14.61 -17.91
CA MET A 614 -32.84 -14.97 -19.15
C MET A 614 -34.33 -14.63 -19.09
N THR A 615 -34.91 -14.48 -17.89
CA THR A 615 -36.31 -14.04 -17.71
C THR A 615 -36.50 -12.52 -17.80
N TRP A 616 -35.42 -11.74 -17.66
CA TRP A 616 -35.45 -10.28 -17.61
C TRP A 616 -35.77 -9.57 -18.92
#